data_AF-A0A967HHF4-F1
#
_entry.id   AF-A0A967HHF4-F1
#
_cell.length_a   1.000
_cell.length_b   1.000
_cell.length_c   1.000
_cell.angle_alpha   90.00
_cell.angle_beta   90.00
_cell.angle_gamma   90.00
#
_symmetry.space_group_name_H-M   'P 1'
#
loop_
_entity.id
_entity.type
_entity.pdbx_description
1 polymer ?
#
loop_
_entity_poly.entity_id
_entity_poly.type
_entity_poly.pdbx_seq_one_letter_code
_entity_poly.pdbx_strand_id
1 'polypeptide(L)'
;RREFLRWLRLTRGLPERLRAFESRDPGVPTLYVMGDQDHMFLPGALAAAGAQASAEIHVIEDCGHVCTFERAEEFNRVSMEFLRRS
;
A
#
# COMPACT_ATOMS: atom_id res chain seq x y z
N ARG A 1 10.37 14.46 -15.79
CA ARG A 1 11.55 14.04 -14.99
C ARG A 1 11.98 15.04 -13.90
N ARG A 2 12.11 16.35 -14.20
CA ARG A 2 12.54 17.38 -13.23
C ARG A 2 11.53 17.64 -12.11
N GLU A 3 10.23 17.71 -12.45
CA GLU A 3 9.16 17.90 -11.45
C GLU A 3 9.02 16.68 -10.52
N PHE A 4 9.18 15.45 -11.02
CA PHE A 4 9.21 14.23 -10.21
C PHE A 4 10.35 14.26 -9.16
N LEU A 5 11.56 14.66 -9.57
CA LEU A 5 12.69 14.82 -8.65
C LEU A 5 12.48 15.95 -7.65
N ARG A 6 11.76 17.00 -8.02
CA ARG A 6 11.43 18.13 -7.15
C ARG A 6 10.36 17.74 -6.12
N TRP A 7 9.37 16.95 -6.53
CA TRP A 7 8.37 16.35 -5.65
C TRP A 7 9.01 15.35 -4.68
N LEU A 8 9.94 14.50 -5.13
CA LEU A 8 10.72 13.60 -4.27
C LEU A 8 11.58 14.32 -3.22
N ARG A 9 12.03 15.56 -3.51
CA ARG A 9 12.76 16.38 -2.52
C ARG A 9 11.83 16.95 -1.46
N LEU A 10 10.57 17.20 -1.79
CA LEU A 10 9.53 17.62 -0.83
C LEU A 10 9.13 16.48 0.09
N THR A 11 9.29 15.22 -0.34
CA THR A 11 9.12 14.02 0.48
C THR A 11 10.39 13.63 1.25
N ARG A 12 11.33 14.56 1.52
CA ARG A 12 12.52 14.25 2.33
C ARG A 12 12.12 13.66 3.69
N GLY A 13 12.66 12.49 4.02
CA GLY A 13 12.32 11.73 5.23
C GLY A 13 11.16 10.75 5.08
N LEU A 14 10.34 10.86 4.03
CA LEU A 14 9.28 9.89 3.72
C LEU A 14 9.86 8.48 3.46
N PRO A 15 10.96 8.30 2.70
CA PRO A 15 11.52 6.97 2.46
C PRO A 15 12.05 6.27 3.72
N GLU A 16 12.64 7.01 4.66
CA GLU A 16 13.08 6.43 5.93
C GLU A 16 11.90 6.05 6.83
N ARG A 17 10.85 6.87 6.86
CA ARG A 17 9.63 6.58 7.63
C ARG A 17 8.86 5.39 7.04
N LEU A 18 8.80 5.29 5.71
CA LEU A 18 8.25 4.14 5.00
C LEU A 18 9.03 2.86 5.34
N ARG A 19 10.37 2.89 5.23
CA ARG A 19 11.21 1.74 5.63
C ARG A 19 11.02 1.32 7.08
N ALA A 20 10.96 2.28 8.00
CA ALA A 20 10.70 1.99 9.41
C ALA A 20 9.33 1.34 9.62
N PHE A 21 8.31 1.76 8.86
CA PHE A 21 6.98 1.19 8.90
C PHE A 21 6.94 -0.22 8.28
N GLU A 22 7.57 -0.42 7.12
CA GLU A 22 7.70 -1.71 6.44
C GLU A 22 8.36 -2.76 7.35
N SER A 23 9.41 -2.38 8.08
CA SER A 23 10.21 -3.28 8.92
C SER A 23 9.56 -3.71 10.24
N ARG A 24 8.42 -3.13 10.62
CA ARG A 24 7.81 -3.35 11.93
C ARG A 24 6.49 -4.11 11.78
N ASP A 25 6.47 -5.37 12.19
CA ASP A 25 5.20 -6.11 12.33
C ASP A 25 4.43 -5.57 13.54
N PRO A 26 3.25 -4.95 13.35
CA PRO A 26 2.48 -4.41 14.45
C PRO A 26 1.79 -5.50 15.28
N GLY A 27 1.81 -6.77 14.85
CA GLY A 27 1.17 -7.89 15.53
C GLY A 27 -0.36 -7.86 15.48
N VAL A 28 -0.94 -7.00 14.64
CA VAL A 28 -2.37 -6.86 14.42
C VAL A 28 -2.71 -7.19 12.98
N PRO A 29 -3.86 -7.84 12.70
CA PRO A 29 -4.29 -8.09 11.34
C PRO A 29 -4.20 -6.81 10.50
N THR A 30 -3.50 -6.88 9.38
CA THR A 30 -3.24 -5.74 8.49
C THR A 30 -3.55 -6.12 7.06
N LEU A 31 -4.33 -5.31 6.35
CA LEU A 31 -4.60 -5.51 4.93
C LEU A 31 -4.07 -4.31 4.15
N TYR A 32 -3.22 -4.58 3.16
CA TYR A 32 -2.82 -3.63 2.12
C TYR A 32 -3.70 -3.82 0.88
N VAL A 33 -4.32 -2.75 0.38
CA VAL A 33 -5.05 -2.77 -0.90
C VAL A 33 -4.42 -1.75 -1.84
N MET A 34 -3.87 -2.22 -2.96
CA MET A 34 -3.06 -1.41 -3.87
C MET A 34 -3.51 -1.61 -5.31
N GLY A 35 -3.34 -0.60 -6.16
CA GLY A 35 -3.45 -0.77 -7.62
C GLY A 35 -2.14 -1.28 -8.24
N ASP A 36 -2.23 -2.09 -9.29
CA ASP A 36 -1.07 -2.63 -10.02
C ASP A 36 -0.22 -1.57 -10.75
N GLN A 37 -0.82 -0.42 -11.07
CA GLN A 37 -0.17 0.72 -11.71
C GLN A 37 0.39 1.73 -10.69
N ASP A 38 0.26 1.49 -9.39
CA ASP A 38 0.88 2.31 -8.34
C ASP A 38 2.38 1.99 -8.20
N HIS A 39 3.16 2.42 -9.18
CA HIS A 39 4.61 2.20 -9.19
C HIS A 39 5.36 2.89 -8.03
N MET A 40 4.73 3.85 -7.34
CA MET A 40 5.37 4.58 -6.25
C MET A 40 5.30 3.80 -4.94
N PHE A 41 4.16 3.19 -4.62
CA PHE A 41 3.92 2.59 -3.32
C PHE A 41 3.75 1.07 -3.34
N LEU A 42 3.35 0.47 -4.46
CA LEU A 42 3.16 -0.99 -4.56
C LEU A 42 4.42 -1.79 -4.16
N PRO A 43 5.66 -1.42 -4.58
CA PRO A 43 6.85 -2.17 -4.17
C PRO A 43 7.06 -2.18 -2.65
N GLY A 44 6.79 -1.05 -1.97
CA GLY A 44 6.91 -0.95 -0.51
C GLY A 44 5.82 -1.73 0.21
N ALA A 45 4.59 -1.70 -0.29
CA ALA A 45 3.48 -2.48 0.25
C ALA A 45 3.73 -4.00 0.13
N LEU A 46 4.25 -4.47 -1.01
CA LEU A 46 4.64 -5.87 -1.20
C LEU A 46 5.76 -6.27 -0.24
N ALA A 47 6.77 -5.42 -0.05
CA ALA A 47 7.86 -5.67 0.89
C ALA A 47 7.36 -5.72 2.34
N ALA A 48 6.47 -4.80 2.74
CA ALA A 48 5.84 -4.80 4.06
C ALA A 48 5.02 -6.07 4.31
N ALA A 49 4.12 -6.41 3.38
CA ALA A 49 3.28 -7.60 3.50
C ALA A 49 4.11 -8.90 3.54
N GLY A 50 5.25 -8.95 2.84
CA GLY A 50 6.17 -10.08 2.92
C GLY A 50 6.98 -10.15 4.23
N ALA A 51 7.16 -9.03 4.94
CA ALA A 51 7.93 -8.97 6.18
C ALA A 51 7.06 -9.08 7.45
N GLN A 52 5.76 -8.80 7.35
CA GLN A 52 4.83 -8.75 8.47
C GLN A 52 3.92 -9.98 8.43
N ALA A 53 4.05 -10.87 9.43
CA ALA A 53 3.31 -12.14 9.45
C ALA A 53 1.80 -11.94 9.65
N SER A 54 1.41 -10.82 10.24
CA SER A 54 0.01 -10.41 10.44
C SER A 54 -0.60 -9.69 9.24
N ALA A 55 0.15 -9.50 8.16
CA ALA A 55 -0.29 -8.72 7.00
C ALA A 55 -0.71 -9.59 5.81
N GLU A 56 -1.75 -9.13 5.11
CA GLU A 56 -2.18 -9.61 3.79
C GLU A 56 -2.16 -8.44 2.78
N ILE A 57 -2.04 -8.76 1.49
CA ILE A 57 -2.06 -7.77 0.40
C ILE A 57 -2.99 -8.22 -0.72
N HIS A 58 -3.81 -7.28 -1.20
CA HIS A 58 -4.65 -7.42 -2.39
C HIS A 58 -4.23 -6.38 -3.43
N VAL A 59 -3.90 -6.84 -4.63
CA VAL A 59 -3.53 -5.98 -5.76
C VAL A 59 -4.69 -5.96 -6.76
N ILE A 60 -5.19 -4.77 -7.07
CA ILE A 60 -6.26 -4.55 -8.03
C ILE A 60 -5.63 -4.30 -9.41
N GLU A 61 -5.94 -5.17 -10.37
CA GLU A 61 -5.47 -5.06 -11.76
C GLU A 61 -6.10 -3.86 -12.48
N ASP A 62 -5.36 -3.27 -13.43
CA ASP A 62 -5.76 -2.09 -14.20
C ASP A 62 -6.19 -0.91 -13.30
N CYS A 63 -5.42 -0.62 -12.26
CA CYS A 63 -5.76 0.40 -11.27
C CYS A 63 -4.53 1.21 -10.82
N GLY A 64 -4.69 2.53 -10.77
CA GLY A 64 -3.67 3.45 -10.26
C GLY A 64 -3.64 3.56 -8.73
N HIS A 65 -3.00 4.64 -8.26
CA HIS A 65 -2.80 4.92 -6.83
C HIS A 65 -4.10 5.11 -6.05
N VAL A 66 -5.16 5.65 -6.69
CA VAL A 66 -6.40 6.04 -5.98
C VAL A 66 -7.45 4.94 -6.13
N CYS A 67 -7.05 3.71 -5.77
CA CYS A 67 -7.87 2.51 -5.93
C CYS A 67 -9.21 2.55 -5.19
N THR A 68 -9.29 3.33 -4.10
CA THR A 68 -10.52 3.63 -3.36
C THR A 68 -11.59 4.32 -4.22
N PHE A 69 -11.18 5.03 -5.27
CA PHE A 69 -12.07 5.71 -6.20
C PHE A 69 -12.14 4.99 -7.55
N GLU A 70 -10.99 4.64 -8.13
CA GLU A 70 -10.91 4.01 -9.46
C GLU A 70 -11.59 2.63 -9.49
N ARG A 71 -11.53 1.88 -8.38
CA ARG A 71 -12.06 0.51 -8.25
C ARG A 71 -12.80 0.34 -6.93
N ALA A 72 -13.66 1.31 -6.61
CA ALA A 72 -14.35 1.42 -5.32
C ALA A 72 -15.11 0.14 -4.91
N GLU A 73 -15.80 -0.53 -5.84
CA GLU A 73 -16.55 -1.76 -5.55
C GLU A 73 -15.65 -2.89 -5.05
N GLU A 74 -14.53 -3.11 -5.75
CA GLU A 74 -13.57 -4.14 -5.39
C GLU A 74 -12.84 -3.80 -4.09
N PHE A 75 -12.39 -2.55 -3.96
CA PHE A 75 -11.78 -2.04 -2.73
C PHE A 75 -12.69 -2.26 -1.52
N ASN A 76 -13.97 -1.87 -1.64
CA ASN A 76 -14.96 -2.01 -0.57
C ASN A 76 -15.23 -3.48 -0.24
N ARG A 77 -15.37 -4.34 -1.25
CA ARG A 77 -15.59 -5.78 -1.06
C ARG A 77 -14.46 -6.39 -0.25
N VAL A 78 -13.21 -6.20 -0.69
CA VAL A 78 -12.02 -6.76 -0.04
C VAL A 78 -11.88 -6.22 1.38
N SER A 79 -12.05 -4.91 1.57
CA SER A 79 -11.99 -4.27 2.88
C SER A 79 -13.05 -4.83 3.84
N MET A 80 -14.30 -4.98 3.40
CA MET A 80 -15.37 -5.53 4.23
C MET A 80 -15.17 -7.01 4.53
N GLU A 81 -14.61 -7.77 3.60
CA GLU A 81 -14.28 -9.19 3.80
C GLU A 81 -13.22 -9.36 4.88
N PHE A 82 -12.16 -8.56 4.84
CA PHE A 82 -11.12 -8.53 5.86
C PHE A 82 -11.67 -8.15 7.25
N LEU A 83 -12.47 -7.08 7.32
CA LEU A 83 -13.05 -6.62 8.59
C LEU A 83 -14.01 -7.63 9.23
N ARG A 84 -14.68 -8.48 8.44
CA ARG A 84 -15.59 -9.52 8.97
C ARG A 84 -14.86 -10.75 9.51
N ARG A 85 -13.60 -10.96 9.12
CA ARG A 85 -12.75 -12.08 9.54
C ARG A 85 -11.86 -11.75 10.74
N SER A 86 -11.70 -10.46 11.03
CA SER A 86 -10.86 -9.91 12.11
C SER A 86 -11.64 -9.78 13.40
#